data_AF-A0AAN8WKF2-F1
#
_entry.id   AF-A0AAN8WKF2-F1
#
_cell.length_a   1.000
_cell.length_b   1.000
_cell.length_c   1.000
_cell.angle_alpha   90.00
_cell.angle_beta   90.00
_cell.angle_gamma   90.00
#
_symmetry.space_group_name_H-M   'P 1'
#
loop_
_entity.id
_entity.type
_entity.pdbx_description
1 polymer ?
#
loop_
_entity_poly.entity_id
_entity_poly.type
_entity_poly.pdbx_seq_one_letter_code
_entity_poly.pdbx_strand_id
1 'polypeptide(L)'
;MEEILAKSPLVPDIMLPAWDKALYLLEGEKYGLCLTLLFPLLECSLRCLYAQVNNMFERVITAENSSYYTTIDEILQLYLENDNACSKSRLSKCHENEDDEHLANASSQSELLFKSEKSRLKTSGRAYLTFNLVPFYIGRHINEMLHDMLNYVNGPRIRDRLSHGEVDVFDVPKWMTHSMMYVSCLLLCLGNWKKKREIYTEKQYLLQKRCLTNISTSLEANDHPVSQFCPEMVSAMNNTENAELYDAKFLNYLNIINLSSDATTFINKAKKYIRNYRCAYHPSALLLGKLISCLHKLKKWTSWDRTCSDDLSYTHWENISFMKLPEILTYCCDAPYHKVILLNDIQEFIHSVECTSCDVLYKPKCELELLSLLSRILHNTELALTNIKENLTLKYFQYKSNKLRSRQRETYTRQLNSVPVIVLNLYISCQCVYSVFISVNHILQSDAPTLSRLLKVFKQILKQIENTVSQTSAKCNRWDEAFISSENNIQYITNIFGKRNEDICP
;
A
#
# COMPACT_ATOMS: atom_id res chain seq x y z
N MET A 1 -15.00 -25.39 -13.03
CA MET A 1 -14.57 -24.22 -13.84
C MET A 1 -15.13 -24.28 -15.24
N GLU A 2 -15.10 -25.44 -15.90
CA GLU A 2 -15.77 -25.70 -17.19
C GLU A 2 -17.22 -25.18 -17.24
N GLU A 3 -18.01 -25.43 -16.19
CA GLU A 3 -19.37 -24.90 -16.09
C GLU A 3 -19.43 -23.35 -16.11
N ILE A 4 -18.47 -22.69 -15.46
CA ILE A 4 -18.37 -21.22 -15.42
C ILE A 4 -18.02 -20.71 -16.82
N LEU A 5 -17.06 -21.36 -17.48
CA LEU A 5 -16.63 -21.01 -18.85
C LEU A 5 -17.79 -21.10 -19.84
N ALA A 6 -18.53 -22.21 -19.82
CA ALA A 6 -19.65 -22.45 -20.72
C ALA A 6 -20.83 -21.46 -20.54
N LYS A 7 -20.97 -20.85 -19.34
CA LYS A 7 -22.08 -19.96 -19.00
C LYS A 7 -21.68 -18.48 -18.99
N SER A 8 -20.39 -18.16 -19.01
CA SER A 8 -19.91 -16.79 -18.85
C SER A 8 -20.08 -15.98 -20.14
N PRO A 9 -20.71 -14.79 -20.10
CA PRO A 9 -20.79 -13.91 -21.26
C PRO A 9 -19.45 -13.23 -21.60
N LEU A 10 -18.43 -13.40 -20.74
CA LEU A 10 -17.09 -12.80 -20.90
C LEU A 10 -16.11 -13.74 -21.61
N VAL A 11 -16.55 -14.95 -21.99
CA VAL A 11 -15.72 -15.94 -22.69
C VAL A 11 -16.28 -16.11 -24.10
N PRO A 12 -15.58 -15.62 -25.14
CA PRO A 12 -15.94 -15.92 -26.52
C PRO A 12 -15.82 -17.43 -26.79
N ASP A 13 -16.77 -18.01 -27.52
CA ASP A 13 -16.79 -19.46 -27.83
C ASP A 13 -15.49 -19.95 -28.46
N ILE A 14 -14.86 -19.13 -29.31
CA ILE A 14 -13.59 -19.44 -29.97
C ILE A 14 -12.42 -19.61 -28.98
N MET A 15 -12.53 -19.07 -27.76
CA MET A 15 -11.50 -19.16 -26.72
C MET A 15 -11.70 -20.35 -25.77
N LEU A 16 -12.85 -21.03 -25.80
CA LEU A 16 -13.12 -22.17 -24.93
C LEU A 16 -12.04 -23.26 -24.99
N PRO A 17 -11.55 -23.68 -26.18
CA PRO A 17 -10.49 -24.70 -26.24
C PRO A 17 -9.18 -24.29 -25.57
N ALA A 18 -8.86 -22.99 -25.59
CA ALA A 18 -7.67 -22.47 -24.93
C ALA A 18 -7.84 -22.42 -23.40
N TRP A 19 -9.04 -22.11 -22.92
CA TRP A 19 -9.38 -22.22 -21.50
C TRP A 19 -9.30 -23.68 -21.01
N ASP A 20 -9.86 -24.63 -21.76
CA ASP A 20 -9.76 -26.06 -21.43
C ASP A 20 -8.29 -26.52 -21.37
N LYS A 21 -7.45 -25.99 -22.27
CA LYS A 21 -6.02 -26.26 -22.24
C LYS A 21 -5.34 -25.70 -20.99
N ALA A 22 -5.72 -24.50 -20.55
CA ALA A 22 -5.21 -23.92 -19.30
C ALA A 22 -5.60 -24.77 -18.08
N LEU A 23 -6.85 -25.28 -18.04
CA LEU A 23 -7.31 -26.18 -16.98
C LEU A 23 -6.53 -27.50 -16.97
N TYR A 24 -6.33 -28.11 -18.14
CA TYR A 24 -5.53 -29.32 -18.28
C TYR A 24 -4.08 -29.12 -17.76
N LEU A 25 -3.48 -27.96 -18.02
CA LEU A 25 -2.14 -27.63 -17.52
C LEU A 25 -2.13 -27.43 -16.00
N LEU A 26 -3.20 -26.84 -15.44
CA LEU A 26 -3.35 -26.70 -14.00
C LEU A 26 -3.45 -28.07 -13.30
N GLU A 27 -4.28 -28.98 -13.83
CA GLU A 27 -4.41 -30.36 -13.32
C GLU A 27 -3.10 -31.14 -13.40
N GLY A 28 -2.34 -30.93 -14.48
CA GLY A 28 -1.00 -31.49 -14.64
C GLY A 28 0.10 -30.80 -13.83
N GLU A 29 -0.26 -29.89 -12.91
CA GLU A 29 0.65 -29.08 -12.08
C GLU A 29 1.70 -28.26 -12.86
N LYS A 30 1.39 -27.91 -14.12
CA LYS A 30 2.25 -27.09 -14.99
C LYS A 30 1.92 -25.61 -14.85
N TYR A 31 2.23 -25.06 -13.68
CA TYR A 31 1.80 -23.72 -13.23
C TYR A 31 2.20 -22.58 -14.16
N GLY A 32 3.48 -22.44 -14.53
CA GLY A 32 3.89 -21.33 -15.40
C GLY A 32 3.30 -21.42 -16.79
N LEU A 33 3.24 -22.63 -17.38
CA LEU A 33 2.58 -22.86 -18.67
C LEU A 33 1.06 -22.55 -18.60
N CYS A 34 0.41 -22.89 -17.49
CA CYS A 34 -0.98 -22.51 -17.23
C CYS A 34 -1.12 -20.98 -17.22
N LEU A 35 -0.25 -20.25 -16.52
CA LEU A 35 -0.29 -18.79 -16.47
C LEU A 35 -0.03 -18.15 -17.84
N THR A 36 0.90 -18.69 -18.63
CA THR A 36 1.18 -18.19 -20.00
C THR A 36 -0.08 -18.23 -20.89
N LEU A 37 -0.92 -19.27 -20.75
CA LEU A 37 -2.20 -19.32 -21.45
C LEU A 37 -3.29 -18.49 -20.75
N LEU A 38 -3.31 -18.46 -19.42
CA LEU A 38 -4.35 -17.77 -18.65
C LEU A 38 -4.32 -16.25 -18.84
N PHE A 39 -3.16 -15.61 -18.91
CA PHE A 39 -3.09 -14.14 -18.99
C PHE A 39 -3.76 -13.56 -20.25
N PRO A 40 -3.46 -14.03 -21.48
CA PRO A 40 -4.17 -13.55 -22.67
C PRO A 40 -5.69 -13.80 -22.63
N LEU A 41 -6.10 -14.94 -22.06
CA LEU A 41 -7.51 -15.30 -21.93
C LEU A 41 -8.24 -14.39 -20.94
N LEU A 42 -7.63 -14.16 -19.77
CA LEU A 42 -8.13 -13.25 -18.75
C LEU A 42 -8.20 -11.81 -19.27
N GLU A 43 -7.18 -11.37 -19.99
CA GLU A 43 -7.15 -10.04 -20.61
C GLU A 43 -8.30 -9.87 -21.61
N CYS A 44 -8.58 -10.88 -22.43
CA CYS A 44 -9.73 -10.84 -23.33
C CYS A 44 -11.05 -10.73 -22.55
N SER A 45 -11.25 -11.53 -21.50
CA SER A 45 -12.47 -11.47 -20.69
C SER A 45 -12.65 -10.12 -19.99
N LEU A 46 -11.56 -9.54 -19.49
CA LEU A 46 -11.55 -8.18 -18.93
C LEU A 46 -11.87 -7.12 -19.99
N ARG A 47 -11.42 -7.29 -21.24
CA ARG A 47 -11.75 -6.39 -22.35
C ARG A 47 -13.23 -6.48 -22.74
N CYS A 48 -13.79 -7.69 -22.79
CA CYS A 48 -15.22 -7.90 -22.98
C CYS A 48 -16.02 -7.20 -21.88
N LEU A 49 -15.59 -7.34 -20.62
CA LEU A 49 -16.20 -6.63 -19.49
C LEU A 49 -16.12 -5.12 -19.68
N TYR A 50 -14.93 -4.59 -19.95
CA TYR A 50 -14.67 -3.16 -20.13
C TYR A 50 -15.55 -2.53 -21.22
N ALA A 51 -15.58 -3.15 -22.40
CA ALA A 51 -16.42 -2.70 -23.50
C ALA A 51 -17.91 -2.75 -23.16
N GLN A 52 -18.37 -3.83 -22.54
CA GLN A 52 -19.77 -4.01 -22.16
C GLN A 52 -20.22 -2.94 -21.14
N VAL A 53 -19.46 -2.78 -20.05
CA VAL A 53 -19.88 -1.92 -18.94
C VAL A 53 -19.77 -0.44 -19.29
N ASN A 54 -18.74 -0.07 -20.06
CA ASN A 54 -18.54 1.31 -20.50
C ASN A 54 -19.32 1.65 -21.79
N ASN A 55 -20.00 0.68 -22.42
CA ASN A 55 -20.69 0.82 -23.72
C ASN A 55 -19.74 1.20 -24.88
N MET A 56 -18.57 0.58 -24.92
CA MET A 56 -17.51 0.78 -25.93
C MET A 56 -17.24 -0.53 -26.68
N PHE A 57 -18.26 -1.04 -27.38
CA PHE A 57 -18.21 -2.34 -28.06
C PHE A 57 -17.15 -2.43 -29.14
N GLU A 58 -16.83 -1.32 -29.78
CA GLU A 58 -15.72 -1.18 -30.72
C GLU A 58 -14.39 -1.63 -30.09
N ARG A 59 -14.15 -1.32 -28.80
CA ARG A 59 -12.92 -1.67 -28.09
C ARG A 59 -12.77 -3.16 -27.78
N VAL A 60 -13.76 -4.01 -28.05
CA VAL A 60 -13.59 -5.48 -28.01
C VAL A 60 -12.75 -5.97 -29.19
N ILE A 61 -12.90 -5.32 -30.36
CA ILE A 61 -12.43 -5.81 -31.66
C ILE A 61 -11.26 -4.96 -32.21
N THR A 62 -11.06 -3.75 -31.72
CA THR A 62 -10.10 -2.82 -32.34
C THR A 62 -8.68 -2.97 -31.81
N ALA A 63 -7.88 -3.77 -32.51
CA ALA A 63 -6.58 -3.28 -32.94
C ALA A 63 -6.80 -2.50 -34.25
N GLU A 64 -7.23 -1.23 -34.18
CA GLU A 64 -7.11 -0.39 -35.37
C GLU A 64 -5.65 0.05 -35.48
N ASN A 65 -5.08 0.11 -36.69
CA ASN A 65 -3.71 0.60 -36.89
C ASN A 65 -3.46 2.02 -36.35
N SER A 66 -4.53 2.77 -36.02
CA SER A 66 -4.52 4.14 -35.50
C SER A 66 -4.83 4.26 -34.01
N SER A 67 -5.19 3.17 -33.31
CA SER A 67 -5.49 3.19 -31.87
C SER A 67 -4.70 2.12 -31.13
N TYR A 68 -4.17 2.47 -29.95
CA TYR A 68 -3.47 1.51 -29.10
C TYR A 68 -4.45 0.43 -28.62
N TYR A 69 -3.95 -0.81 -28.52
CA TYR A 69 -4.74 -1.93 -28.01
C TYR A 69 -5.17 -1.63 -26.56
N THR A 70 -6.44 -1.83 -26.21
CA THR A 70 -6.90 -1.60 -24.83
C THR A 70 -6.22 -2.57 -23.88
N THR A 71 -5.24 -2.06 -23.14
CA THR A 71 -4.38 -2.81 -22.22
C THR A 71 -5.07 -3.11 -20.89
N ILE A 72 -4.56 -4.09 -20.13
CA ILE A 72 -5.01 -4.31 -18.73
C ILE A 72 -4.85 -3.04 -17.90
N ASP A 73 -3.79 -2.26 -18.13
CA ASP A 73 -3.56 -1.00 -17.44
C ASP A 73 -4.70 -0.01 -17.67
N GLU A 74 -5.13 0.18 -18.93
CA GLU A 74 -6.30 0.99 -19.29
C GLU A 74 -7.60 0.45 -18.66
N ILE A 75 -7.82 -0.86 -18.73
CA ILE A 75 -9.04 -1.51 -18.21
C ILE A 75 -9.19 -1.27 -16.70
N LEU A 76 -8.08 -1.15 -15.97
CA LEU A 76 -8.08 -0.93 -14.53
C LEU A 76 -7.96 0.54 -14.12
N GLN A 77 -7.83 1.51 -15.04
CA GLN A 77 -7.81 2.94 -14.68
C GLN A 77 -9.15 3.40 -14.09
N LEU A 78 -9.14 4.46 -13.26
CA LEU A 78 -10.38 5.04 -12.69
C LEU A 78 -11.18 5.87 -13.72
N TYR A 79 -10.48 6.46 -14.68
CA TYR A 79 -11.07 7.35 -15.68
C TYR A 79 -10.80 6.78 -17.07
N LEU A 80 -11.73 7.02 -17.99
CA LEU A 80 -11.54 6.76 -19.40
C LEU A 80 -10.65 7.86 -19.99
N GLU A 81 -9.69 7.48 -20.81
CA GLU A 81 -8.93 8.45 -21.61
C GLU A 81 -9.85 9.00 -22.71
N ASN A 82 -10.00 10.32 -22.77
CA ASN A 82 -10.74 10.97 -23.84
C ASN A 82 -9.91 10.97 -25.11
N ASP A 83 -9.87 9.84 -25.81
CA ASP A 83 -9.40 9.83 -27.18
C ASP A 83 -10.39 10.62 -28.03
N ASN A 84 -9.89 11.67 -28.69
CA ASN A 84 -10.65 12.39 -29.69
C ASN A 84 -11.19 11.41 -30.74
N ALA A 85 -12.51 11.44 -30.95
CA ALA A 85 -13.28 10.81 -32.02
C ALA A 85 -13.81 9.37 -31.79
N CYS A 86 -14.89 9.27 -31.00
CA CYS A 86 -16.11 8.69 -31.53
C CYS A 86 -17.30 9.59 -31.18
N SER A 87 -17.79 10.30 -32.20
CA SER A 87 -19.08 11.00 -32.21
C SER A 87 -19.27 12.13 -31.19
N LYS A 88 -18.74 13.31 -31.53
CA LYS A 88 -19.48 14.57 -31.32
C LYS A 88 -20.81 14.51 -32.11
N SER A 89 -21.78 13.71 -31.67
CA SER A 89 -23.16 13.72 -32.17
C SER A 89 -24.06 12.76 -31.38
N ARG A 90 -24.24 13.06 -30.08
CA ARG A 90 -25.42 12.76 -29.23
C ARG A 90 -24.96 12.57 -27.79
N LEU A 91 -24.68 13.67 -27.10
CA LEU A 91 -24.79 13.78 -25.64
C LEU A 91 -24.82 15.27 -25.23
N SER A 92 -25.33 16.14 -26.11
CA SER A 92 -25.90 17.42 -25.72
C SER A 92 -27.37 17.18 -25.43
N LYS A 93 -27.79 17.44 -24.19
CA LYS A 93 -29.14 17.27 -23.61
C LYS A 93 -29.41 15.91 -22.96
N CYS A 94 -28.91 15.74 -21.75
CA CYS A 94 -29.65 15.01 -20.72
C CYS A 94 -29.86 15.96 -19.53
N HIS A 95 -31.05 16.56 -19.54
CA HIS A 95 -31.84 17.10 -18.43
C HIS A 95 -31.12 17.75 -17.23
N GLU A 96 -31.15 19.09 -17.21
CA GLU A 96 -30.94 19.91 -16.01
C GLU A 96 -32.17 19.95 -15.09
N ASN A 97 -33.28 19.29 -15.41
CA ASN A 97 -34.51 19.38 -14.64
C ASN A 97 -35.09 17.97 -14.48
N GLU A 98 -34.91 17.35 -13.30
CA GLU A 98 -35.80 16.33 -12.70
C GLU A 98 -35.22 15.60 -11.45
N ASP A 99 -34.02 15.93 -10.97
CA ASP A 99 -33.40 15.23 -9.81
C ASP A 99 -33.63 15.86 -8.42
N ASP A 100 -34.46 16.91 -8.28
CA ASP A 100 -34.59 17.64 -7.02
C ASP A 100 -35.48 17.00 -5.93
N GLU A 101 -36.18 15.88 -6.21
CA GLU A 101 -37.18 15.37 -5.26
C GLU A 101 -36.85 14.04 -4.54
N HIS A 102 -35.66 13.46 -4.76
CA HIS A 102 -35.28 12.19 -4.10
C HIS A 102 -33.99 12.23 -3.27
N LEU A 103 -33.44 13.42 -3.02
CA LEU A 103 -32.19 13.64 -2.28
C LEU A 103 -32.35 13.99 -0.79
N ALA A 104 -33.46 13.63 -0.15
CA ALA A 104 -33.70 13.99 1.25
C ALA A 104 -33.04 13.06 2.30
N ASN A 105 -32.40 11.94 1.93
CA ASN A 105 -31.97 10.91 2.89
C ASN A 105 -30.51 10.42 2.74
N ALA A 106 -29.58 11.29 2.34
CA ALA A 106 -28.14 11.04 2.40
C ALA A 106 -27.48 11.95 3.45
N SER A 107 -26.73 11.35 4.38
CA SER A 107 -26.00 12.06 5.44
C SER A 107 -25.07 13.14 4.88
N SER A 108 -25.21 14.37 5.36
CA SER A 108 -24.57 15.63 4.91
C SER A 108 -23.07 15.61 4.58
N GLN A 109 -22.26 14.71 5.13
CA GLN A 109 -20.81 14.63 4.83
C GLN A 109 -20.48 14.03 3.46
N SER A 110 -21.31 13.11 2.96
CA SER A 110 -21.03 12.43 1.70
C SER A 110 -21.35 13.30 0.48
N GLU A 111 -22.37 14.16 0.59
CA GLU A 111 -22.69 15.20 -0.39
C GLU A 111 -21.58 16.26 -0.52
N LEU A 112 -20.99 16.68 0.61
CA LEU A 112 -19.89 17.66 0.62
C LEU A 112 -18.64 17.14 -0.09
N LEU A 113 -18.31 15.85 0.10
CA LEU A 113 -17.17 15.19 -0.53
C LEU A 113 -17.35 14.97 -2.05
N PHE A 114 -18.58 14.77 -2.52
CA PHE A 114 -18.87 14.65 -3.95
C PHE A 114 -18.88 16.03 -4.63
N LYS A 115 -19.51 17.03 -3.98
CA LYS A 115 -19.48 18.43 -4.41
C LYS A 115 -18.05 18.98 -4.44
N SER A 116 -17.18 18.63 -3.48
CA SER A 116 -15.77 19.05 -3.44
C SER A 116 -14.91 18.44 -4.54
N GLU A 117 -15.19 17.20 -4.94
CA GLU A 117 -14.44 16.48 -5.97
C GLU A 117 -14.86 16.92 -7.38
N LYS A 118 -16.17 17.12 -7.59
CA LYS A 118 -16.72 17.70 -8.82
C LYS A 118 -16.25 19.14 -9.03
N SER A 119 -16.07 19.92 -7.95
CA SER A 119 -15.49 21.27 -8.02
C SER A 119 -13.97 21.27 -8.21
N ARG A 120 -13.22 20.32 -7.61
CA ARG A 120 -11.78 20.08 -7.91
C ARG A 120 -11.51 19.69 -9.37
N LEU A 121 -12.39 18.89 -9.97
CA LEU A 121 -12.30 18.48 -11.37
C LEU A 121 -12.62 19.65 -12.32
N LYS A 122 -13.52 20.56 -11.92
CA LYS A 122 -13.81 21.80 -12.65
C LYS A 122 -12.65 22.80 -12.60
N THR A 123 -11.96 22.96 -11.47
CA THR A 123 -10.86 23.92 -11.32
C THR A 123 -9.54 23.46 -11.98
N SER A 124 -9.40 22.18 -12.31
CA SER A 124 -8.23 21.61 -13.01
C SER A 124 -8.33 21.60 -14.54
N GLY A 125 -9.35 22.25 -15.12
CA GLY A 125 -9.58 22.28 -16.57
C GLY A 125 -10.09 20.95 -17.16
N ARG A 126 -10.41 19.96 -16.32
CA ARG A 126 -10.83 18.60 -16.70
C ARG A 126 -12.35 18.42 -16.57
N ALA A 127 -13.11 19.29 -17.22
CA ALA A 127 -14.58 19.31 -17.14
C ALA A 127 -15.30 18.07 -17.75
N TYR A 128 -14.57 17.11 -18.32
CA TYR A 128 -15.14 15.99 -19.10
C TYR A 128 -14.49 14.63 -18.84
N LEU A 129 -14.08 14.29 -17.61
CA LEU A 129 -13.62 12.92 -17.33
C LEU A 129 -14.81 11.98 -17.11
N THR A 130 -14.91 10.94 -17.93
CA THR A 130 -15.87 9.84 -17.76
C THR A 130 -15.24 8.75 -16.88
N PHE A 131 -16.00 8.22 -15.92
CA PHE A 131 -15.53 7.13 -15.07
C PHE A 131 -15.47 5.81 -15.85
N ASN A 132 -14.41 5.04 -15.60
CA ASN A 132 -14.38 3.64 -15.98
C ASN A 132 -15.19 2.84 -14.96
N LEU A 133 -16.15 2.05 -15.44
CA LEU A 133 -17.04 1.28 -14.57
C LEU A 133 -16.45 -0.07 -14.14
N VAL A 134 -15.40 -0.58 -14.79
CA VAL A 134 -14.80 -1.88 -14.46
C VAL A 134 -14.39 -2.01 -12.98
N PRO A 135 -13.67 -1.04 -12.38
CA PRO A 135 -13.28 -1.11 -10.97
C PRO A 135 -14.46 -1.28 -10.00
N PHE A 136 -15.63 -0.77 -10.36
CA PHE A 136 -16.87 -0.86 -9.58
C PHE A 136 -17.57 -2.21 -9.75
N TYR A 137 -17.35 -2.87 -10.90
CA TYR A 137 -17.93 -4.18 -11.22
C TYR A 137 -17.09 -5.36 -10.78
N ILE A 138 -15.78 -5.19 -10.61
CA ILE A 138 -14.87 -6.25 -10.10
C ILE A 138 -14.61 -6.11 -8.60
N GLY A 139 -14.83 -4.93 -8.03
CA GLY A 139 -14.67 -4.65 -6.61
C GLY A 139 -13.22 -4.46 -6.18
N ARG A 140 -13.05 -3.93 -4.96
CA ARG A 140 -11.75 -3.50 -4.42
C ARG A 140 -10.71 -4.61 -4.43
N HIS A 141 -10.99 -5.74 -3.80
CA HIS A 141 -9.99 -6.82 -3.59
C HIS A 141 -9.49 -7.45 -4.88
N ILE A 142 -10.38 -7.68 -5.86
CA ILE A 142 -9.97 -8.20 -7.16
C ILE A 142 -9.09 -7.17 -7.87
N ASN A 143 -9.48 -5.90 -7.82
CA ASN A 143 -8.72 -4.82 -8.42
C ASN A 143 -7.32 -4.66 -7.79
N GLU A 144 -7.23 -4.69 -6.46
CA GLU A 144 -5.95 -4.67 -5.72
C GLU A 144 -5.06 -5.86 -6.09
N MET A 145 -5.61 -7.07 -6.14
CA MET A 145 -4.85 -8.27 -6.51
C MET A 145 -4.35 -8.20 -7.95
N LEU A 146 -5.19 -7.74 -8.90
CA LEU A 146 -4.76 -7.55 -10.28
C LEU A 146 -3.63 -6.52 -10.38
N HIS A 147 -3.74 -5.39 -9.70
CA HIS A 147 -2.67 -4.38 -9.68
C HIS A 147 -1.37 -4.90 -9.05
N ASP A 148 -1.44 -5.63 -7.93
CA ASP A 148 -0.25 -6.24 -7.31
C ASP A 148 0.43 -7.23 -8.26
N MET A 149 -0.35 -8.14 -8.83
CA MET A 149 0.17 -9.25 -9.62
C MET A 149 0.71 -8.81 -10.99
N LEU A 150 0.11 -7.78 -11.58
CA LEU A 150 0.34 -7.41 -12.98
C LEU A 150 0.97 -6.02 -13.16
N ASN A 151 0.69 -5.04 -12.30
CA ASN A 151 0.97 -3.63 -12.62
C ASN A 151 2.04 -2.98 -11.72
N TYR A 152 2.01 -3.19 -10.40
CA TYR A 152 2.90 -2.46 -9.51
C TYR A 152 4.37 -2.83 -9.77
N VAL A 153 5.23 -1.81 -9.85
CA VAL A 153 6.65 -1.95 -10.20
C VAL A 153 7.39 -2.92 -9.29
N ASN A 154 7.10 -2.87 -7.99
CA ASN A 154 7.71 -3.75 -6.98
C ASN A 154 6.98 -5.10 -6.84
N GLY A 155 5.88 -5.30 -7.58
CA GLY A 155 5.10 -6.53 -7.57
C GLY A 155 5.72 -7.66 -8.39
N PRO A 156 5.10 -8.85 -8.38
CA PRO A 156 5.55 -9.99 -9.15
C PRO A 156 5.63 -9.67 -10.65
N ARG A 157 4.69 -8.86 -11.16
CA ARG A 157 4.57 -8.51 -12.59
C ARG A 157 4.72 -9.75 -13.48
N ILE A 158 4.14 -10.86 -13.04
CA ILE A 158 4.50 -12.20 -13.52
C ILE A 158 4.21 -12.35 -15.02
N ARG A 159 3.18 -11.70 -15.53
CA ARG A 159 2.87 -11.63 -16.97
C ARG A 159 4.05 -11.08 -17.76
N ASP A 160 4.56 -9.91 -17.34
CA ASP A 160 5.66 -9.23 -18.02
C ASP A 160 6.96 -10.04 -17.85
N ARG A 161 7.24 -10.56 -16.65
CA ARG A 161 8.48 -11.32 -16.42
C ARG A 161 8.52 -12.63 -17.20
N LEU A 162 7.39 -13.33 -17.33
CA LEU A 162 7.28 -14.52 -18.18
C LEU A 162 7.45 -14.17 -19.66
N SER A 163 6.87 -13.07 -20.15
CA SER A 163 6.98 -12.67 -21.56
C SER A 163 8.39 -12.21 -21.94
N HIS A 164 9.14 -11.61 -21.00
CA HIS A 164 10.54 -11.23 -21.20
C HIS A 164 11.55 -12.36 -20.92
N GLY A 165 11.09 -13.52 -20.43
CA GLY A 165 11.97 -14.64 -20.07
C GLY A 165 12.82 -14.39 -18.82
N GLU A 166 12.42 -13.46 -17.95
CA GLU A 166 13.09 -13.17 -16.68
C GLU A 166 12.79 -14.22 -15.59
N VAL A 167 11.71 -14.97 -15.76
CA VAL A 167 11.28 -16.06 -14.87
C VAL A 167 11.10 -17.32 -15.70
N ASP A 168 11.67 -18.43 -15.24
CA ASP A 168 11.44 -19.73 -15.85
C ASP A 168 9.98 -20.17 -15.59
N VAL A 169 9.31 -20.67 -16.62
CA VAL A 169 7.95 -21.24 -16.53
C VAL A 169 7.86 -22.40 -15.53
N PHE A 170 8.97 -23.08 -15.25
CA PHE A 170 9.03 -24.17 -14.28
C PHE A 170 9.23 -23.68 -12.84
N ASP A 171 9.66 -22.43 -12.64
CA ASP A 171 9.89 -21.84 -11.32
C ASP A 171 8.67 -21.08 -10.77
N VAL A 172 7.58 -21.02 -11.54
CA VAL A 172 6.35 -20.34 -11.13
C VAL A 172 5.69 -21.07 -9.96
N PRO A 173 5.53 -20.44 -8.79
CA PRO A 173 4.93 -21.09 -7.63
C PRO A 173 3.43 -21.37 -7.80
N LYS A 174 3.00 -22.51 -7.28
CA LYS A 174 1.60 -23.00 -7.27
C LYS A 174 0.59 -21.96 -6.79
N TRP A 175 0.89 -21.27 -5.68
CA TRP A 175 -0.03 -20.31 -5.08
C TRP A 175 -0.41 -19.20 -6.06
N MET A 176 0.52 -18.75 -6.89
CA MET A 176 0.33 -17.65 -7.82
C MET A 176 -0.68 -18.01 -8.92
N THR A 177 -0.56 -19.23 -9.45
CA THR A 177 -1.49 -19.76 -10.45
C THR A 177 -2.87 -19.95 -9.85
N HIS A 178 -2.96 -20.48 -8.63
CA HIS A 178 -4.24 -20.61 -7.92
C HIS A 178 -4.91 -19.27 -7.63
N SER A 179 -4.15 -18.26 -7.19
CA SER A 179 -4.68 -16.90 -6.95
C SER A 179 -5.27 -16.31 -8.23
N MET A 180 -4.53 -16.38 -9.34
CA MET A 180 -5.02 -15.91 -10.63
C MET A 180 -6.21 -16.71 -11.14
N MET A 181 -6.28 -18.01 -10.83
CA MET A 181 -7.43 -18.85 -11.19
C MET A 181 -8.68 -18.47 -10.38
N TYR A 182 -8.54 -18.19 -9.08
CA TYR A 182 -9.66 -17.69 -8.26
C TYR A 182 -10.16 -16.33 -8.75
N VAL A 183 -9.26 -15.40 -9.07
CA VAL A 183 -9.60 -14.11 -9.68
C VAL A 183 -10.35 -14.33 -10.99
N SER A 184 -9.83 -15.18 -11.87
CA SER A 184 -10.43 -15.49 -13.17
C SER A 184 -11.83 -16.06 -12.99
N CYS A 185 -12.02 -17.05 -12.12
CA CYS A 185 -13.35 -17.62 -11.84
C CYS A 185 -14.35 -16.57 -11.37
N LEU A 186 -13.96 -15.71 -10.44
CA LEU A 186 -14.84 -14.70 -9.88
C LEU A 186 -15.22 -13.63 -10.92
N LEU A 187 -14.27 -13.23 -11.76
CA LEU A 187 -14.53 -12.33 -12.88
C LEU A 187 -15.48 -12.97 -13.90
N LEU A 188 -15.25 -14.22 -14.28
CA LEU A 188 -16.08 -14.93 -15.27
C LEU A 188 -17.49 -15.23 -14.76
N CYS A 189 -17.70 -15.31 -13.46
CA CYS A 189 -19.03 -15.45 -12.87
C CYS A 189 -19.89 -14.19 -12.99
N LEU A 190 -19.34 -13.05 -13.42
CA LEU A 190 -20.10 -11.83 -13.64
C LEU A 190 -21.06 -11.99 -14.84
N GLY A 191 -22.34 -12.30 -14.58
CA GLY A 191 -23.30 -12.65 -15.62
C GLY A 191 -24.74 -12.24 -15.30
N ASN A 192 -25.06 -10.98 -15.56
CA ASN A 192 -26.34 -10.50 -16.11
C ASN A 192 -26.34 -8.97 -16.07
N TRP A 193 -25.89 -8.36 -17.18
CA TRP A 193 -25.75 -6.91 -17.32
C TRP A 193 -26.94 -6.27 -18.06
N LYS A 194 -27.98 -7.07 -18.35
CA LYS A 194 -29.18 -6.63 -19.08
C LYS A 194 -30.02 -5.70 -18.19
N LYS A 195 -29.78 -4.39 -18.36
CA LYS A 195 -30.51 -3.24 -17.79
C LYS A 195 -30.25 -2.93 -16.31
N LYS A 196 -29.44 -1.88 -16.07
CA LYS A 196 -29.85 -0.59 -15.47
C LYS A 196 -28.61 0.25 -15.13
N ARG A 197 -28.41 1.38 -15.84
CA ARG A 197 -27.58 2.50 -15.37
C ARG A 197 -28.10 3.10 -14.05
N GLU A 198 -29.26 2.65 -13.56
CA GLU A 198 -29.93 3.13 -12.33
C GLU A 198 -29.47 2.45 -11.03
N ILE A 199 -28.61 1.42 -11.05
CA ILE A 199 -28.34 0.60 -9.84
C ILE A 199 -27.17 1.09 -8.98
N TYR A 200 -26.21 1.83 -9.54
CA TYR A 200 -25.21 2.53 -8.73
C TYR A 200 -25.80 3.87 -8.27
N THR A 201 -26.70 3.81 -7.28
CA THR A 201 -27.11 5.02 -6.55
C THR A 201 -25.86 5.70 -5.99
N GLU A 202 -25.89 7.04 -5.90
CA GLU A 202 -24.82 7.87 -5.31
C GLU A 202 -24.29 7.29 -3.97
N LYS A 203 -25.15 6.60 -3.20
CA LYS A 203 -24.79 5.84 -1.99
C LYS A 203 -23.74 4.73 -2.17
N GLN A 204 -23.75 3.96 -3.27
CA GLN A 204 -22.76 2.89 -3.52
C GLN A 204 -21.39 3.46 -3.91
N TYR A 205 -21.38 4.53 -4.70
CA TYR A 205 -20.20 5.34 -4.99
C TYR A 205 -19.59 5.93 -3.69
N LEU A 206 -20.45 6.48 -2.83
CA LEU A 206 -20.05 7.06 -1.53
C LEU A 206 -19.61 5.99 -0.52
N LEU A 207 -20.09 4.75 -0.62
CA LEU A 207 -19.66 3.61 0.21
C LEU A 207 -18.23 3.19 -0.12
N GLN A 208 -17.88 3.07 -1.40
CA GLN A 208 -16.49 2.76 -1.81
C GLN A 208 -15.52 3.89 -1.41
N LYS A 209 -15.99 5.15 -1.44
CA LYS A 209 -15.25 6.33 -0.95
C LYS A 209 -15.16 6.42 0.58
N ARG A 210 -16.19 5.99 1.34
CA ARG A 210 -16.20 5.92 2.82
C ARG A 210 -15.36 4.79 3.39
N CYS A 211 -15.21 3.68 2.66
CA CYS A 211 -14.30 2.59 3.02
C CYS A 211 -12.83 3.03 3.07
N LEU A 212 -12.52 4.24 2.57
CA LEU A 212 -11.21 4.87 2.64
C LEU A 212 -10.93 5.58 3.98
N THR A 213 -11.83 5.46 4.97
CA THR A 213 -11.75 6.16 6.26
C THR A 213 -12.30 5.30 7.43
N ASN A 214 -11.38 4.67 8.19
CA ASN A 214 -11.43 4.21 9.61
C ASN A 214 -12.00 2.82 10.06
N ILE A 215 -11.07 1.97 10.59
CA ILE A 215 -10.81 1.42 11.97
C ILE A 215 -11.79 0.45 12.76
N SER A 216 -11.21 -0.74 13.10
CA SER A 216 -11.14 -1.55 14.38
C SER A 216 -12.07 -2.71 14.83
N THR A 217 -11.39 -3.67 15.53
CA THR A 217 -11.70 -4.86 16.42
C THR A 217 -12.37 -6.18 15.91
N SER A 218 -11.95 -7.44 16.11
CA SER A 218 -10.77 -8.08 16.75
C SER A 218 -10.95 -9.62 16.84
N LEU A 219 -9.97 -10.43 16.38
CA LEU A 219 -9.60 -11.82 16.82
C LEU A 219 -9.76 -13.04 15.86
N GLU A 220 -10.25 -14.23 16.22
CA GLU A 220 -9.47 -15.49 16.29
C GLU A 220 -9.04 -16.30 15.03
N ALA A 221 -8.00 -17.14 15.25
CA ALA A 221 -7.11 -17.83 14.32
C ALA A 221 -7.59 -19.18 13.71
N ASN A 222 -7.03 -19.61 12.57
CA ASN A 222 -6.16 -20.81 12.45
C ASN A 222 -5.80 -21.23 11.01
N ASP A 223 -4.56 -21.73 10.90
CA ASP A 223 -3.94 -22.65 9.94
C ASP A 223 -3.83 -22.28 8.44
N HIS A 224 -2.62 -21.91 7.98
CA HIS A 224 -1.92 -22.59 6.86
C HIS A 224 -0.48 -22.06 6.62
N PRO A 225 0.42 -22.88 6.04
CA PRO A 225 1.87 -22.65 5.99
C PRO A 225 2.31 -21.98 4.68
N VAL A 226 3.08 -20.89 4.77
CA VAL A 226 3.84 -20.32 3.64
C VAL A 226 5.21 -19.88 4.12
N SER A 227 6.15 -20.81 4.20
CA SER A 227 7.57 -20.50 4.36
C SER A 227 8.25 -20.67 3.00
N GLN A 228 8.26 -19.62 2.17
CA GLN A 228 9.34 -19.31 1.19
C GLN A 228 9.10 -18.11 0.25
N PHE A 229 8.03 -17.32 0.42
CA PHE A 229 7.93 -15.99 -0.20
C PHE A 229 7.56 -14.96 0.87
N CYS A 230 8.36 -13.89 0.94
CA CYS A 230 8.32 -12.72 1.84
C CYS A 230 7.59 -12.89 3.19
N PRO A 231 8.31 -12.84 4.34
CA PRO A 231 7.71 -12.83 5.67
C PRO A 231 6.58 -11.81 5.86
N GLU A 232 6.54 -10.73 5.06
CA GLU A 232 5.50 -9.70 5.09
C GLU A 232 4.10 -10.19 4.66
N MET A 233 3.99 -11.17 3.75
CA MET A 233 2.69 -11.70 3.32
C MET A 233 2.02 -12.54 4.41
N VAL A 234 2.80 -13.29 5.19
CA VAL A 234 2.29 -14.16 6.26
C VAL A 234 1.83 -13.34 7.47
N SER A 235 2.52 -12.25 7.81
CA SER A 235 2.09 -11.34 8.89
C SER A 235 0.79 -10.59 8.56
N ALA A 236 0.57 -10.25 7.28
CA ALA A 236 -0.64 -9.54 6.86
C ALA A 236 -1.91 -10.40 6.90
N MET A 237 -1.77 -11.73 6.92
CA MET A 237 -2.90 -12.68 6.91
C MET A 237 -3.43 -13.02 8.32
N ASN A 238 -2.70 -12.72 9.40
CA ASN A 238 -3.03 -13.15 10.76
C ASN A 238 -3.86 -12.15 11.59
N ASN A 239 -4.20 -10.97 11.04
CA ASN A 239 -4.97 -9.93 11.74
C ASN A 239 -6.34 -9.73 11.07
N THR A 240 -7.27 -10.66 11.28
CA THR A 240 -8.54 -10.70 10.54
C THR A 240 -9.78 -10.74 11.44
N GLU A 241 -10.41 -9.60 11.72
CA GLU A 241 -11.84 -9.59 12.11
C GLU A 241 -12.69 -8.40 11.62
N ASN A 242 -12.16 -7.40 10.91
CA ASN A 242 -12.99 -6.22 10.51
C ASN A 242 -13.36 -6.04 9.04
N ALA A 243 -13.09 -7.04 8.20
CA ALA A 243 -13.60 -7.01 6.82
C ALA A 243 -15.10 -7.37 6.73
N GLU A 244 -15.79 -7.49 7.87
CA GLU A 244 -17.10 -8.13 7.95
C GLU A 244 -18.26 -7.27 7.42
N LEU A 245 -18.23 -5.95 7.61
CA LEU A 245 -19.47 -5.16 7.48
C LEU A 245 -19.74 -4.51 6.10
N TYR A 246 -18.73 -4.31 5.25
CA TYR A 246 -18.90 -3.49 4.03
C TYR A 246 -18.61 -4.19 2.70
N ASP A 247 -17.84 -5.29 2.68
CA ASP A 247 -17.55 -6.08 1.46
C ASP A 247 -18.55 -7.20 1.16
N ALA A 248 -19.28 -7.66 2.18
CA ALA A 248 -20.24 -8.75 2.04
C ALA A 248 -21.29 -8.41 0.97
N LYS A 249 -21.64 -7.14 0.79
CA LYS A 249 -22.60 -6.71 -0.23
C LYS A 249 -22.08 -6.93 -1.65
N PHE A 250 -20.87 -6.48 -1.99
CA PHE A 250 -20.38 -6.59 -3.38
C PHE A 250 -20.20 -8.04 -3.83
N LEU A 251 -19.56 -8.89 -3.02
CA LEU A 251 -19.42 -10.31 -3.35
C LEU A 251 -20.77 -11.05 -3.35
N ASN A 252 -21.77 -10.55 -2.64
CA ASN A 252 -23.16 -11.05 -2.71
C ASN A 252 -23.94 -10.48 -3.91
N TYR A 253 -23.52 -9.35 -4.49
CA TYR A 253 -24.09 -8.73 -5.70
C TYR A 253 -23.40 -9.15 -6.99
N LEU A 254 -22.37 -10.01 -6.93
CA LEU A 254 -21.93 -10.73 -8.11
C LEU A 254 -23.18 -11.41 -8.68
N ASN A 255 -23.69 -10.90 -9.82
CA ASN A 255 -24.77 -11.50 -10.56
C ASN A 255 -24.24 -12.83 -11.10
N ILE A 256 -24.19 -13.83 -10.21
CA ILE A 256 -23.61 -15.12 -10.47
C ILE A 256 -24.57 -15.81 -11.41
N ILE A 257 -24.05 -16.16 -12.58
CA ILE A 257 -24.66 -17.14 -13.48
C ILE A 257 -25.21 -18.31 -12.66
N ASN A 258 -26.36 -18.87 -13.03
CA ASN A 258 -26.88 -20.03 -12.29
C ASN A 258 -25.87 -21.18 -12.37
N LEU A 259 -25.25 -21.53 -11.25
CA LEU A 259 -24.21 -22.56 -11.13
C LEU A 259 -24.73 -23.79 -10.40
N SER A 260 -24.11 -24.94 -10.63
CA SER A 260 -24.27 -26.14 -9.83
C SER A 260 -23.85 -25.91 -8.37
N SER A 261 -24.26 -26.83 -7.49
CA SER A 261 -23.86 -26.81 -6.07
C SER A 261 -22.33 -26.84 -5.89
N ASP A 262 -21.63 -27.65 -6.70
CA ASP A 262 -20.18 -27.82 -6.61
C ASP A 262 -19.44 -26.56 -7.09
N ALA A 263 -19.87 -25.99 -8.22
CA ALA A 263 -19.32 -24.73 -8.72
C ALA A 263 -19.60 -23.57 -7.75
N THR A 264 -20.78 -23.54 -7.12
CA THR A 264 -21.12 -22.55 -6.09
C THR A 264 -20.21 -22.67 -4.87
N THR A 265 -19.94 -23.90 -4.41
CA THR A 265 -19.05 -24.18 -3.28
C THR A 265 -17.62 -23.70 -3.57
N PHE A 266 -17.11 -23.99 -4.78
CA PHE A 266 -15.80 -23.49 -5.23
C PHE A 266 -15.75 -21.95 -5.26
N ILE A 267 -16.78 -21.30 -5.82
CA ILE A 267 -16.85 -19.84 -5.86
C ILE A 267 -16.88 -19.23 -4.46
N ASN A 268 -17.59 -19.83 -3.51
CA ASN A 268 -17.57 -19.36 -2.11
C ASN A 268 -16.18 -19.47 -1.48
N LYS A 269 -15.42 -20.52 -1.81
CA LYS A 269 -14.01 -20.64 -1.40
C LYS A 269 -13.16 -19.52 -2.01
N ALA A 270 -13.32 -19.24 -3.30
CA ALA A 270 -12.62 -18.15 -3.98
C ALA A 270 -12.98 -16.78 -3.38
N LYS A 271 -14.27 -16.53 -3.10
CA LYS A 271 -14.75 -15.31 -2.43
C LYS A 271 -14.09 -15.12 -1.07
N LYS A 272 -14.06 -16.17 -0.24
CA LYS A 272 -13.40 -16.15 1.08
C LYS A 272 -11.92 -15.83 0.96
N TYR A 273 -11.24 -16.44 -0.02
CA TYR A 273 -9.83 -16.18 -0.29
C TYR A 273 -9.57 -14.71 -0.67
N ILE A 274 -10.33 -14.17 -1.64
CA ILE A 274 -10.14 -12.79 -2.11
C ILE A 274 -10.52 -11.75 -1.04
N ARG A 275 -11.53 -12.01 -0.21
CA ARG A 275 -11.95 -11.09 0.87
C ARG A 275 -10.83 -10.79 1.87
N ASN A 276 -9.95 -11.75 2.09
CA ASN A 276 -8.82 -11.64 3.00
C ASN A 276 -7.56 -11.11 2.30
N TYR A 277 -7.64 -10.82 1.01
CA TYR A 277 -6.53 -10.22 0.28
C TYR A 277 -6.21 -8.83 0.81
N ARG A 278 -4.92 -8.53 0.93
CA ARG A 278 -4.42 -7.20 1.24
C ARG A 278 -3.32 -6.88 0.26
N CYS A 279 -3.36 -5.68 -0.30
CA CYS A 279 -2.33 -5.24 -1.21
C CYS A 279 -0.95 -5.21 -0.54
N ALA A 280 0.05 -5.83 -1.18
CA ALA A 280 1.39 -5.99 -0.64
C ALA A 280 2.43 -5.11 -1.34
N TYR A 281 2.22 -4.74 -2.59
CA TYR A 281 3.25 -4.11 -3.42
C TYR A 281 3.00 -2.64 -3.77
N HIS A 282 1.86 -2.08 -3.34
CA HIS A 282 1.63 -0.64 -3.40
C HIS A 282 2.61 0.12 -2.47
N PRO A 283 3.09 1.32 -2.85
CA PRO A 283 3.99 2.12 -2.02
C PRO A 283 3.55 2.32 -0.55
N SER A 284 2.25 2.47 -0.29
CA SER A 284 1.72 2.56 1.08
C SER A 284 1.94 1.27 1.88
N ALA A 285 1.66 0.11 1.29
CA ALA A 285 1.83 -1.18 1.95
C ALA A 285 3.31 -1.46 2.23
N LEU A 286 4.18 -1.18 1.24
CA LEU A 286 5.63 -1.30 1.39
C LEU A 286 6.19 -0.36 2.45
N LEU A 287 5.67 0.88 2.54
CA LEU A 287 6.07 1.83 3.57
C LEU A 287 5.76 1.30 4.98
N LEU A 288 4.55 0.78 5.20
CA LEU A 288 4.14 0.21 6.49
C LEU A 288 4.97 -1.02 6.85
N GLY A 289 5.19 -1.94 5.90
CA GLY A 289 6.06 -3.10 6.10
C GLY A 289 7.50 -2.70 6.46
N LYS A 290 8.05 -1.70 5.77
CA LYS A 290 9.39 -1.15 6.06
C LYS A 290 9.45 -0.51 7.45
N LEU A 291 8.40 0.22 7.84
CA LEU A 291 8.29 0.84 9.15
C LEU A 291 8.31 -0.24 10.25
N ILE A 292 7.51 -1.30 10.11
CA ILE A 292 7.50 -2.44 11.04
C ILE A 292 8.90 -3.07 11.16
N SER A 293 9.60 -3.28 10.04
CA SER A 293 10.98 -3.80 10.06
C SER A 293 11.92 -2.90 10.88
N CYS A 294 11.88 -1.59 10.66
CA CYS A 294 12.66 -0.62 11.43
C CYS A 294 12.31 -0.68 12.93
N LEU A 295 11.02 -0.73 13.28
CA LEU A 295 10.56 -0.79 14.67
C LEU A 295 10.99 -2.08 15.36
N HIS A 296 10.97 -3.23 14.68
CA HIS A 296 11.50 -4.47 15.24
C HIS A 296 13.01 -4.43 15.49
N LYS A 297 13.79 -3.77 14.62
CA LYS A 297 15.22 -3.55 14.87
C LYS A 297 15.44 -2.60 16.05
N LEU A 298 14.69 -1.50 16.09
CA LEU A 298 14.70 -0.54 17.19
C LEU A 298 14.33 -1.21 18.50
N LYS A 299 13.28 -2.05 18.58
CA LYS A 299 12.87 -2.78 19.80
C LYS A 299 14.02 -3.56 20.44
N LYS A 300 14.94 -4.09 19.64
CA LYS A 300 16.05 -4.94 20.09
C LYS A 300 17.36 -4.17 20.37
N TRP A 301 17.38 -2.85 20.25
CA TRP A 301 18.62 -2.06 20.29
C TRP A 301 19.42 -2.22 21.59
N THR A 302 18.75 -2.29 22.74
CA THR A 302 19.38 -2.51 24.05
C THR A 302 20.00 -3.89 24.21
N SER A 303 19.72 -4.83 23.31
CA SER A 303 20.30 -6.18 23.31
C SER A 303 21.48 -6.35 22.35
N TRP A 304 21.91 -5.29 21.66
CA TRP A 304 23.06 -5.39 20.75
C TRP A 304 24.38 -5.56 21.50
N ASP A 305 25.31 -6.26 20.84
CA ASP A 305 26.61 -6.65 21.38
C ASP A 305 27.41 -5.46 21.92
N ARG A 306 27.73 -5.49 23.21
CA ARG A 306 28.57 -4.51 23.91
C ARG A 306 29.27 -5.14 25.12
N THR A 307 30.33 -4.48 25.59
CA THR A 307 31.05 -4.85 26.82
C THR A 307 30.20 -4.58 28.06
N CYS A 308 30.66 -4.94 29.26
CA CYS A 308 30.03 -4.37 30.45
C CYS A 308 30.37 -2.88 30.53
N SER A 309 29.47 -2.08 31.10
CA SER A 309 29.68 -0.66 31.44
C SER A 309 30.73 -0.47 32.52
N ASP A 310 31.03 -1.50 33.31
CA ASP A 310 32.13 -1.49 34.27
C ASP A 310 33.50 -1.54 33.57
N ASP A 311 33.58 -2.13 32.38
CA ASP A 311 34.82 -2.32 31.61
C ASP A 311 35.21 -1.08 30.80
N LEU A 312 34.23 -0.28 30.39
CA LEU A 312 34.38 0.97 29.66
C LEU A 312 33.36 1.97 30.20
N SER A 313 33.80 3.19 30.54
CA SER A 313 32.90 4.22 31.07
C SER A 313 31.92 4.75 30.01
N TYR A 314 30.76 4.12 29.90
CA TYR A 314 29.64 4.57 29.05
C TYR A 314 28.29 4.39 29.75
N THR A 315 27.28 5.09 29.24
CA THR A 315 25.92 5.08 29.80
C THR A 315 25.26 3.70 29.71
N HIS A 316 24.66 3.23 30.81
CA HIS A 316 23.91 1.97 30.80
C HIS A 316 22.64 2.13 29.96
N TRP A 317 22.56 1.41 28.84
CA TRP A 317 21.46 1.57 27.89
C TRP A 317 20.10 1.17 28.47
N GLU A 318 20.07 0.26 29.44
CA GLU A 318 18.87 -0.19 30.16
C GLU A 318 18.22 0.94 30.98
N ASN A 319 19.02 1.92 31.39
CA ASN A 319 18.54 3.10 32.12
C ASN A 319 17.96 4.16 31.18
N ILE A 320 18.16 3.99 29.87
CA ILE A 320 17.62 4.86 28.81
C ILE A 320 16.29 4.27 28.37
N SER A 321 15.25 4.57 29.15
CA SER A 321 13.88 4.21 28.77
C SER A 321 13.37 5.16 27.69
N PHE A 322 12.80 4.62 26.61
CA PHE A 322 11.94 5.39 25.71
C PHE A 322 10.79 6.08 26.47
N MET A 323 10.45 5.63 27.69
CA MET A 323 9.49 6.30 28.58
C MET A 323 10.01 7.54 29.33
N LYS A 324 11.31 7.91 29.23
CA LYS A 324 11.80 9.24 29.72
C LYS A 324 11.86 10.30 28.62
N LEU A 325 11.50 9.92 27.39
CA LEU A 325 11.25 10.84 26.28
C LEU A 325 9.90 11.57 26.22
N PRO A 326 8.92 11.36 27.11
CA PRO A 326 7.66 12.07 27.07
C PRO A 326 7.86 13.57 27.07
N GLU A 327 8.87 14.16 27.72
CA GLU A 327 9.01 15.62 27.67
C GLU A 327 9.26 16.14 26.26
N ILE A 328 10.21 15.56 25.50
CA ILE A 328 10.52 15.95 24.11
C ILE A 328 9.33 15.64 23.17
N LEU A 329 8.66 14.52 23.40
CA LEU A 329 7.56 14.05 22.57
C LEU A 329 6.25 14.79 22.88
N THR A 330 5.90 15.04 24.14
CA THR A 330 4.65 15.73 24.55
C THR A 330 4.55 17.14 23.94
N TYR A 331 5.68 17.83 23.71
CA TYR A 331 5.66 19.09 22.96
C TYR A 331 5.15 18.88 21.54
N CYS A 332 5.56 17.81 20.84
CA CYS A 332 5.24 17.54 19.43
C CYS A 332 3.73 17.34 19.12
N CYS A 333 2.88 17.30 20.15
CA CYS A 333 1.45 17.01 20.06
C CYS A 333 0.59 18.22 19.65
N ASP A 334 1.11 19.45 19.75
CA ASP A 334 0.35 20.68 19.49
C ASP A 334 0.83 21.40 18.21
N ALA A 335 1.16 20.64 17.15
CA ALA A 335 1.57 21.24 15.90
C ALA A 335 0.38 21.97 15.22
N PRO A 336 0.58 23.19 14.67
CA PRO A 336 -0.44 23.91 13.90
C PRO A 336 -0.88 23.20 12.61
N TYR A 337 -0.19 22.12 12.22
CA TYR A 337 -0.33 21.52 10.89
C TYR A 337 -0.55 20.00 10.89
N HIS A 338 -0.68 19.32 12.04
CA HIS A 338 -1.27 17.98 12.26
C HIS A 338 -0.77 17.35 13.57
N LYS A 339 -1.67 16.71 14.34
CA LYS A 339 -1.34 16.01 15.59
C LYS A 339 -0.39 14.83 15.31
N VAL A 340 0.87 14.94 15.73
CA VAL A 340 1.80 13.79 15.74
C VAL A 340 1.31 12.84 16.81
N ILE A 341 0.95 11.61 16.43
CA ILE A 341 0.59 10.58 17.41
C ILE A 341 1.90 10.01 17.93
N LEU A 342 2.15 10.21 19.22
CA LEU A 342 3.34 9.69 19.87
C LEU A 342 2.97 8.49 20.70
N LEU A 343 3.46 7.35 20.24
CA LEU A 343 3.32 6.08 20.94
C LEU A 343 4.60 5.91 21.75
N ASN A 344 4.48 6.08 23.08
CA ASN A 344 5.62 6.04 23.99
C ASN A 344 6.19 4.63 24.15
N ASP A 345 5.34 3.62 23.91
CA ASP A 345 5.72 2.22 23.90
C ASP A 345 5.91 1.72 22.46
N ILE A 346 7.06 1.08 22.20
CA ILE A 346 7.38 0.57 20.86
C ILE A 346 6.51 -0.61 20.44
N GLN A 347 5.94 -1.39 21.39
CA GLN A 347 4.93 -2.41 21.10
C GLN A 347 3.61 -1.78 20.68
N GLU A 348 3.15 -0.76 21.41
CA GLU A 348 1.95 -0.01 21.00
C GLU A 348 2.15 0.62 19.62
N PHE A 349 3.36 1.10 19.32
CA PHE A 349 3.70 1.61 18.00
C PHE A 349 3.62 0.52 16.93
N ILE A 350 4.29 -0.62 17.12
CA ILE A 350 4.23 -1.75 16.17
C ILE A 350 2.77 -2.16 15.93
N HIS A 351 1.99 -2.35 17.00
CA HIS A 351 0.60 -2.77 16.90
C HIS A 351 -0.27 -1.73 16.16
N SER A 352 -0.03 -0.44 16.38
CA SER A 352 -0.75 0.63 15.66
C SER A 352 -0.47 0.61 14.17
N VAL A 353 0.79 0.39 13.77
CA VAL A 353 1.19 0.27 12.37
C VAL A 353 0.57 -0.99 11.74
N GLU A 354 0.59 -2.13 12.44
CA GLU A 354 -0.02 -3.39 11.98
C GLU A 354 -1.53 -3.29 11.80
N CYS A 355 -2.22 -2.52 12.64
CA CYS A 355 -3.66 -2.28 12.55
C CYS A 355 -4.04 -1.21 11.51
N THR A 356 -3.08 -0.55 10.88
CA THR A 356 -3.36 0.52 9.92
C THR A 356 -3.81 -0.05 8.58
N SER A 357 -5.05 0.23 8.18
CA SER A 357 -5.54 -0.03 6.83
C SER A 357 -5.02 1.02 5.86
N CYS A 358 -4.51 0.60 4.70
CA CYS A 358 -4.16 1.51 3.62
C CYS A 358 -5.03 1.30 2.40
N ASP A 359 -5.50 2.40 1.82
CA ASP A 359 -6.07 2.37 0.48
C ASP A 359 -4.94 2.52 -0.53
N VAL A 360 -5.03 1.75 -1.61
CA VAL A 360 -3.93 1.60 -2.57
C VAL A 360 -4.34 1.94 -4.00
N LEU A 361 -5.64 1.95 -4.28
CA LEU A 361 -6.16 2.21 -5.61
C LEU A 361 -6.26 3.71 -5.87
N TYR A 362 -5.87 4.11 -7.08
CA TYR A 362 -6.08 5.45 -7.63
C TYR A 362 -5.52 6.61 -6.80
N LYS A 363 -4.40 6.38 -6.11
CA LYS A 363 -3.71 7.42 -5.35
C LYS A 363 -3.18 8.52 -6.26
N PRO A 364 -3.38 9.80 -5.91
CA PRO A 364 -2.92 10.91 -6.74
C PRO A 364 -1.40 10.96 -6.78
N LYS A 365 -0.82 11.45 -7.88
CA LYS A 365 0.64 11.49 -8.07
C LYS A 365 1.38 12.23 -6.96
N CYS A 366 0.82 13.31 -6.43
CA CYS A 366 1.40 14.05 -5.30
C CYS A 366 1.48 13.21 -4.02
N GLU A 367 0.55 12.28 -3.79
CA GLU A 367 0.63 11.32 -2.69
C GLU A 367 1.81 10.38 -2.87
N LEU A 368 1.98 9.84 -4.08
CA LEU A 368 3.08 8.92 -4.40
C LEU A 368 4.45 9.59 -4.26
N GLU A 369 4.58 10.87 -4.61
CA GLU A 369 5.79 11.66 -4.39
C GLU A 369 6.12 11.80 -2.89
N LEU A 370 5.11 12.09 -2.06
CA LEU A 370 5.28 12.14 -0.61
C LEU A 370 5.65 10.76 -0.05
N LEU A 371 4.94 9.69 -0.45
CA LEU A 371 5.23 8.32 -0.02
C LEU A 371 6.65 7.88 -0.43
N SER A 372 7.13 8.30 -1.60
CA SER A 372 8.51 8.06 -2.03
C SER A 372 9.53 8.73 -1.10
N LEU A 373 9.28 9.98 -0.69
CA LEU A 373 10.12 10.68 0.29
C LEU A 373 10.13 9.95 1.65
N LEU A 374 8.96 9.55 2.15
CA LEU A 374 8.83 8.81 3.41
C LEU A 374 9.56 7.45 3.33
N SER A 375 9.44 6.74 2.21
CA SER A 375 10.10 5.45 1.99
C SER A 375 11.62 5.58 1.99
N ARG A 376 12.16 6.64 1.37
CA ARG A 376 13.60 6.94 1.44
C ARG A 376 14.10 7.18 2.86
N ILE A 377 13.30 7.83 3.71
CA ILE A 377 13.66 8.01 5.13
C ILE A 377 13.76 6.65 5.81
N LEU A 378 12.73 5.80 5.68
CA LEU A 378 12.74 4.47 6.30
C LEU A 378 13.85 3.56 5.76
N HIS A 379 14.16 3.64 4.46
CA HIS A 379 15.29 2.92 3.87
C HIS A 379 16.62 3.31 4.53
N ASN A 380 16.90 4.61 4.64
CA ASN A 380 18.12 5.09 5.28
C ASN A 380 18.13 4.81 6.79
N THR A 381 16.97 4.86 7.45
CA THR A 381 16.85 4.45 8.85
C THR A 381 17.26 2.99 9.04
N GLU A 382 16.74 2.08 8.21
CA GLU A 382 17.10 0.67 8.30
C GLU A 382 18.59 0.43 8.05
N LEU A 383 19.17 1.14 7.08
CA LEU A 383 20.60 1.06 6.78
C LEU A 383 21.46 1.57 7.94
N ALA A 384 21.08 2.70 8.57
CA ALA A 384 21.76 3.21 9.75
C ALA A 384 21.71 2.22 10.92
N LEU A 385 20.55 1.61 11.20
CA LEU A 385 20.41 0.58 12.24
C LEU A 385 21.31 -0.63 11.98
N THR A 386 21.42 -1.03 10.70
CA THR A 386 22.27 -2.16 10.28
C THR A 386 23.75 -1.80 10.47
N ASN A 387 24.18 -0.63 10.00
CA ASN A 387 25.55 -0.12 10.21
C ASN A 387 25.92 -0.08 11.69
N ILE A 388 25.02 0.41 12.54
CA ILE A 388 25.27 0.51 13.99
C ILE A 388 25.46 -0.87 14.59
N LYS A 389 24.53 -1.80 14.34
CA LYS A 389 24.59 -3.16 14.87
C LYS A 389 25.86 -3.89 14.44
N GLU A 390 26.21 -3.82 13.15
CA GLU A 390 27.40 -4.49 12.61
C GLU A 390 28.70 -3.91 13.19
N ASN A 391 28.81 -2.57 13.28
CA ASN A 391 29.98 -1.95 13.89
C ASN A 391 30.12 -2.31 15.37
N LEU A 392 29.01 -2.31 16.13
CA LEU A 392 29.01 -2.71 17.54
C LEU A 392 29.49 -4.16 17.70
N THR A 393 28.91 -5.07 16.91
CA THR A 393 29.26 -6.49 16.88
C THR A 393 30.75 -6.68 16.62
N LEU A 394 31.28 -6.03 15.57
CA LEU A 394 32.70 -6.10 15.23
C LEU A 394 33.60 -5.59 16.36
N LYS A 395 33.26 -4.42 16.93
CA LYS A 395 34.05 -3.81 18.01
C LYS A 395 34.01 -4.62 19.29
N TYR A 396 32.86 -5.19 19.62
CA TYR A 396 32.70 -6.07 20.76
C TYR A 396 33.61 -7.31 20.65
N PHE A 397 33.62 -7.99 19.50
CA PHE A 397 34.52 -9.13 19.29
C PHE A 397 35.99 -8.73 19.32
N GLN A 398 36.36 -7.57 18.75
CA GLN A 398 37.73 -7.05 18.84
C GLN A 398 38.13 -6.72 20.28
N TYR A 399 37.20 -6.20 21.09
CA TYR A 399 37.42 -5.94 22.51
C TYR A 399 37.64 -7.25 23.27
N LYS A 400 36.70 -8.21 23.15
CA LYS A 400 36.78 -9.52 23.82
C LYS A 400 38.03 -10.32 23.47
N SER A 401 38.53 -10.17 22.25
CA SER A 401 39.76 -10.84 21.81
C SER A 401 41.04 -10.07 22.16
N ASN A 402 40.96 -9.01 22.98
CA ASN A 402 42.08 -8.14 23.37
C ASN A 402 42.81 -7.51 22.17
N LYS A 403 42.13 -7.32 21.04
CA LYS A 403 42.70 -6.78 19.80
C LYS A 403 42.59 -5.25 19.70
N LEU A 404 41.86 -4.59 20.59
CA LEU A 404 41.70 -3.13 20.58
C LEU A 404 42.83 -2.44 21.38
N ARG A 405 43.59 -1.59 20.70
CA ARG A 405 44.56 -0.67 21.32
C ARG A 405 43.84 0.44 22.11
N SER A 406 44.54 1.12 23.02
CA SER A 406 43.94 2.15 23.90
C SER A 406 43.12 3.21 23.16
N ARG A 407 43.69 3.83 22.10
CA ARG A 407 42.98 4.81 21.26
C ARG A 407 41.70 4.24 20.62
N GLN A 408 41.73 2.96 20.23
CA GLN A 408 40.58 2.29 19.62
C GLN A 408 39.50 1.96 20.66
N ARG A 409 39.89 1.73 21.92
CA ARG A 409 38.95 1.60 23.05
C ARG A 409 38.24 2.92 23.34
N GLU A 410 38.96 4.05 23.33
CA GLU A 410 38.33 5.38 23.46
C GLU A 410 37.33 5.67 22.34
N THR A 411 37.65 5.31 21.09
CA THR A 411 36.69 5.43 19.97
C THR A 411 35.47 4.53 20.19
N TYR A 412 35.67 3.33 20.72
CA TYR A 412 34.56 2.42 21.02
C TYR A 412 33.68 2.93 22.18
N THR A 413 34.27 3.49 23.23
CA THR A 413 33.53 4.16 24.31
C THR A 413 32.69 5.32 23.78
N ARG A 414 33.26 6.15 22.89
CA ARG A 414 32.49 7.23 22.23
C ARG A 414 31.32 6.67 21.42
N GLN A 415 31.55 5.64 20.61
CA GLN A 415 30.47 4.94 19.89
C GLN A 415 29.37 4.48 20.84
N LEU A 416 29.70 3.81 21.95
CA LEU A 416 28.71 3.30 22.91
C LEU A 416 27.87 4.41 23.55
N ASN A 417 28.46 5.58 23.79
CA ASN A 417 27.74 6.76 24.29
C ASN A 417 26.91 7.47 23.19
N SER A 418 27.29 7.37 21.92
CA SER A 418 26.55 7.97 20.82
C SER A 418 25.29 7.20 20.42
N VAL A 419 25.31 5.87 20.54
CA VAL A 419 24.23 4.97 20.06
C VAL A 419 22.84 5.34 20.59
N PRO A 420 22.62 5.61 21.89
CA PRO A 420 21.28 5.91 22.39
C PRO A 420 20.63 7.12 21.71
N VAL A 421 21.38 8.20 21.50
CA VAL A 421 20.87 9.42 20.86
C VAL A 421 20.60 9.18 19.37
N ILE A 422 21.45 8.41 18.70
CA ILE A 422 21.23 8.04 17.29
C ILE A 422 19.98 7.17 17.14
N VAL A 423 19.83 6.12 17.95
CA VAL A 423 18.64 5.27 17.99
C VAL A 423 17.38 6.10 18.23
N LEU A 424 17.49 7.11 19.10
CA LEU A 424 16.38 8.00 19.41
C LEU A 424 15.94 8.85 18.23
N ASN A 425 16.90 9.46 17.56
CA ASN A 425 16.67 10.23 16.34
C ASN A 425 15.95 9.37 15.27
N LEU A 426 16.41 8.12 15.10
CA LEU A 426 15.80 7.16 14.17
C LEU A 426 14.38 6.77 14.58
N TYR A 427 14.13 6.58 15.87
CA TYR A 427 12.79 6.29 16.41
C TYR A 427 11.81 7.44 16.19
N ILE A 428 12.20 8.67 16.55
CA ILE A 428 11.37 9.87 16.35
C ILE A 428 11.10 10.09 14.86
N SER A 429 12.09 9.88 14.00
CA SER A 429 11.89 9.97 12.54
C SER A 429 10.86 8.95 12.03
N CYS A 430 10.83 7.74 12.59
CA CYS A 430 9.78 6.74 12.30
C CYS A 430 8.39 7.21 12.74
N GLN A 431 8.27 7.81 13.93
CA GLN A 431 7.02 8.39 14.44
C GLN A 431 6.51 9.52 13.52
N CYS A 432 7.39 10.40 13.05
CA CYS A 432 7.05 11.45 12.09
C CYS A 432 6.54 10.87 10.76
N VAL A 433 7.21 9.84 10.24
CA VAL A 433 6.79 9.13 9.01
C VAL A 433 5.38 8.56 9.18
N TYR A 434 5.13 7.85 10.28
CA TYR A 434 3.82 7.26 10.56
C TYR A 434 2.72 8.31 10.73
N SER A 435 2.99 9.37 11.50
CA SER A 435 2.04 10.46 11.75
C SER A 435 1.64 11.19 10.47
N VAL A 436 2.59 11.40 9.56
CA VAL A 436 2.27 11.95 8.23
C VAL A 436 1.48 10.94 7.42
N PHE A 437 1.88 9.67 7.40
CA PHE A 437 1.19 8.61 6.65
C PHE A 437 -0.31 8.53 6.99
N ILE A 438 -0.66 8.42 8.27
CA ILE A 438 -2.07 8.36 8.71
C ILE A 438 -2.85 9.65 8.40
N SER A 439 -2.14 10.77 8.26
CA SER A 439 -2.74 12.08 7.97
C SER A 439 -2.71 12.45 6.48
N VAL A 440 -2.15 11.60 5.59
CA VAL A 440 -1.92 11.89 4.17
C VAL A 440 -3.18 12.41 3.48
N ASN A 441 -4.32 11.74 3.69
CA ASN A 441 -5.59 12.12 3.06
C ASN A 441 -6.03 13.53 3.46
N HIS A 442 -5.83 13.93 4.71
CA HIS A 442 -6.14 15.29 5.18
C HIS A 442 -5.12 16.32 4.68
N ILE A 443 -3.83 15.97 4.67
CA ILE A 443 -2.75 16.83 4.16
C ILE A 443 -2.99 17.18 2.70
N LEU A 444 -3.41 16.20 1.88
CA LEU A 444 -3.67 16.40 0.46
C LEU A 444 -4.97 17.19 0.18
N GLN A 445 -5.86 17.30 1.16
CA GLN A 445 -7.02 18.20 1.10
C GLN A 445 -6.67 19.63 1.54
N SER A 446 -5.54 19.82 2.21
CA SER A 446 -5.04 21.13 2.65
C SER A 446 -4.50 21.96 1.46
N ASP A 447 -4.16 23.22 1.72
CA ASP A 447 -3.63 24.13 0.72
C ASP A 447 -2.21 23.73 0.24
N ALA A 448 -1.90 24.01 -1.04
CA ALA A 448 -0.60 23.69 -1.65
C ALA A 448 0.64 24.21 -0.87
N PRO A 449 0.60 25.39 -0.22
CA PRO A 449 1.67 25.85 0.67
C PRO A 449 1.96 24.90 1.83
N THR A 450 0.95 24.29 2.44
CA THR A 450 1.11 23.38 3.58
C THR A 450 1.84 22.10 3.17
N LEU A 451 1.45 21.50 2.03
CA LEU A 451 2.17 20.36 1.46
C LEU A 451 3.63 20.70 1.12
N SER A 452 3.88 21.88 0.54
CA SER A 452 5.24 22.34 0.22
C SER A 452 6.12 22.52 1.46
N ARG A 453 5.57 23.08 2.55
CA ARG A 453 6.27 23.18 3.84
C ARG A 453 6.58 21.80 4.40
N LEU A 454 5.62 20.89 4.40
CA LEU A 454 5.81 19.52 4.89
C LEU A 454 6.92 18.79 4.12
N LEU A 455 6.93 18.89 2.79
CA LEU A 455 7.98 18.30 1.96
C LEU A 455 9.36 18.88 2.28
N LYS A 456 9.48 20.17 2.62
CA LYS A 456 10.75 20.77 3.06
C LYS A 456 11.21 20.18 4.40
N VAL A 457 10.31 20.01 5.35
CA VAL A 457 10.62 19.40 6.66
C VAL A 457 11.14 17.98 6.48
N PHE A 458 10.43 17.15 5.71
CA PHE A 458 10.82 15.75 5.51
C PHE A 458 12.08 15.59 4.64
N LYS A 459 12.37 16.52 3.73
CA LYS A 459 13.67 16.58 3.04
C LYS A 459 14.82 16.87 4.00
N GLN A 460 14.60 17.74 5.00
CA GLN A 460 15.59 18.03 6.02
C GLN A 460 15.81 16.82 6.94
N ILE A 461 14.73 16.15 7.39
CA ILE A 461 14.82 14.89 8.16
C ILE A 461 15.60 13.85 7.35
N LEU A 462 15.25 13.64 6.08
CA LEU A 462 15.95 12.71 5.20
C LEU A 462 17.44 13.01 5.11
N LYS A 463 17.82 14.27 4.90
CA LYS A 463 19.24 14.69 4.85
C LYS A 463 19.97 14.31 6.14
N GLN A 464 19.34 14.47 7.30
CA GLN A 464 19.95 14.10 8.58
C GLN A 464 20.11 12.58 8.72
N ILE A 465 19.13 11.79 8.30
CA ILE A 465 19.24 10.32 8.33
C ILE A 465 20.30 9.83 7.32
N GLU A 466 20.40 10.42 6.13
CA GLU A 466 21.46 10.14 5.15
C GLU A 466 22.87 10.46 5.74
N ASN A 467 22.99 11.55 6.51
CA ASN A 467 24.23 11.86 7.24
C ASN A 467 24.53 10.79 8.29
N THR A 468 23.54 10.37 9.09
CA THR A 468 23.69 9.30 10.08
C THR A 468 24.19 8.00 9.43
N VAL A 469 23.64 7.62 8.27
CA VAL A 469 24.11 6.44 7.51
C VAL A 469 25.60 6.57 7.16
N SER A 470 25.99 7.71 6.58
CA SER A 470 27.38 7.95 6.17
C SER A 470 28.34 7.91 7.37
N GLN A 471 27.97 8.58 8.47
CA GLN A 471 28.79 8.72 9.68
C GLN A 471 28.93 7.40 10.45
N THR A 472 27.89 6.57 10.47
CA THR A 472 27.88 5.25 11.13
C THR A 472 28.44 4.13 10.27
N SER A 473 28.73 4.39 8.99
CA SER A 473 29.34 3.39 8.11
C SER A 473 30.71 2.93 8.64
N ALA A 474 31.05 1.65 8.45
CA ALA A 474 32.34 1.10 8.88
C ALA A 474 33.55 1.83 8.27
N LYS A 475 33.36 2.47 7.10
CA LYS A 475 34.40 3.24 6.40
C LYS A 475 34.68 4.60 7.08
N CYS A 476 33.64 5.31 7.50
CA CYS A 476 33.78 6.66 8.06
C CYS A 476 33.98 6.63 9.58
N ASN A 477 33.19 5.83 10.30
CA ASN A 477 33.30 5.62 11.75
C ASN A 477 33.33 6.93 12.57
N ARG A 478 32.46 7.89 12.25
CA ARG A 478 32.41 9.25 12.83
C ARG A 478 31.27 9.41 13.85
N TRP A 479 31.43 8.78 15.00
CA TRP A 479 30.37 8.69 16.02
C TRP A 479 30.04 10.01 16.70
N ASP A 480 31.03 10.86 16.96
CA ASP A 480 30.81 12.19 17.56
C ASP A 480 29.97 13.09 16.63
N GLU A 481 30.26 13.05 15.31
CA GLU A 481 29.46 13.77 14.31
C GLU A 481 28.04 13.20 14.19
N ALA A 482 27.88 11.87 14.31
CA ALA A 482 26.58 11.20 14.29
C ALA A 482 25.74 11.53 15.53
N PHE A 483 26.38 11.69 16.68
CA PHE A 483 25.73 12.14 17.91
C PHE A 483 25.19 13.57 17.74
N ILE A 484 26.06 14.51 17.36
CA ILE A 484 25.70 15.92 17.19
C ILE A 484 24.61 16.09 16.11
N SER A 485 24.73 15.39 14.97
CA SER A 485 23.73 15.45 13.91
C SER A 485 22.37 14.90 14.37
N SER A 486 22.39 13.85 15.19
CA SER A 486 21.18 13.27 15.77
C SER A 486 20.51 14.19 16.79
N GLU A 487 21.26 14.82 17.69
CA GLU A 487 20.71 15.83 18.62
C GLU A 487 20.08 17.00 17.86
N ASN A 488 20.79 17.51 16.85
CA ASN A 488 20.28 18.60 16.02
C ASN A 488 18.99 18.23 15.28
N ASN A 489 18.88 16.99 14.79
CA ASN A 489 17.65 16.54 14.14
C ASN A 489 16.49 16.37 15.13
N ILE A 490 16.76 15.82 16.32
CA ILE A 490 15.78 15.72 17.40
C ILE A 490 15.27 17.12 17.74
N GLN A 491 16.17 18.08 17.99
CA GLN A 491 15.79 19.46 18.29
C GLN A 491 15.02 20.11 17.13
N TYR A 492 15.41 19.86 15.89
CA TYR A 492 14.70 20.35 14.70
C TYR A 492 13.26 19.83 14.64
N ILE A 493 13.06 18.53 14.84
CA ILE A 493 11.74 17.90 14.88
C ILE A 493 10.92 18.49 16.03
N THR A 494 11.49 18.55 17.24
CA THR A 494 10.83 19.13 18.42
C THR A 494 10.45 20.59 18.21
N ASN A 495 11.28 21.40 17.55
CA ASN A 495 10.95 22.81 17.29
C ASN A 495 9.79 22.99 16.29
N ILE A 496 9.65 22.08 15.33
CA ILE A 496 8.64 22.16 14.27
C ILE A 496 7.31 21.63 14.74
N PHE A 497 7.33 20.46 15.36
CA PHE A 497 6.10 19.80 15.81
C PHE A 497 5.72 20.26 17.22
N GLY A 498 6.64 20.89 17.96
CA GLY A 498 6.52 21.12 19.40
C GLY A 498 5.96 22.46 19.89
N LYS A 499 5.66 23.40 19.00
CA LYS A 499 5.17 24.74 19.40
C LYS A 499 3.65 24.79 19.44
N ARG A 500 3.09 25.14 20.62
CA ARG A 500 1.67 25.44 20.85
C ARG A 500 1.16 26.60 19.98
N ASN A 501 -0.11 26.51 19.60
CA ASN A 501 -0.91 27.49 18.85
C ASN A 501 -1.08 28.90 19.50
N GLU A 502 -0.35 29.26 20.56
CA GLU A 502 -0.59 30.54 21.26
C GLU A 502 0.04 31.76 20.57
N ASP A 503 0.94 31.58 19.59
CA ASP A 503 1.65 32.71 18.93
C ASP A 503 1.22 33.00 17.48
N ILE A 504 0.03 32.54 17.04
CA ILE A 504 -0.50 32.88 15.71
C ILE A 504 -1.96 33.37 15.81
N CYS A 505 -2.14 34.60 16.29
CA CYS A 505 -3.17 35.55 15.83
C CYS A 505 -2.80 36.97 16.31
N PRO A 506 -3.12 38.02 15.54
CA PRO A 506 -4.49 38.53 15.53
C PRO A 506 -5.33 38.06 14.33
#